data_AF-A0A7Y1TLR8-F1
#
_entry.id   AF-A0A7Y1TLR8-F1
#
_cell.length_a   1.000
_cell.length_b   1.000
_cell.length_c   1.000
_cell.angle_alpha   90.00
_cell.angle_beta   90.00
_cell.angle_gamma   90.00
#
_symmetry.space_group_name_H-M   'P 1'
#
loop_
_entity.id
_entity.type
_entity.pdbx_description
1 polymer ?
#
loop_
_entity_poly.entity_id
_entity_poly.type
_entity_poly.pdbx_seq_one_letter_code
_entity_poly.pdbx_strand_id
1 'polypeptide(L)'
;MIRTILLTLLVATSLNSLSQIKDIGGIDYTTLVGDGGDADFSRTRVWINFPIKLNKENHLLVSGFRYSNIDLDFNRTFDFDVNPLKTIHSIEYTLGYTFLLKNKDWRFTAQLAPTISSNLEAKIKFDDLLW
;
A
#
# COMPACT_ATOMS: atom_id res chain seq x y z
N MET A 1 -26.52 -33.43 21.28
CA MET A 1 -26.72 -32.15 22.00
C MET A 1 -25.45 -31.30 22.07
N ILE A 2 -24.35 -31.76 22.67
CA ILE A 2 -23.10 -30.98 22.80
C ILE A 2 -22.54 -30.45 21.48
N ARG A 3 -22.54 -31.27 20.41
CA ARG A 3 -22.08 -30.85 19.07
C ARG A 3 -22.89 -29.68 18.50
N THR A 4 -24.20 -29.69 18.69
CA THR A 4 -25.10 -28.65 18.18
C THR A 4 -24.91 -27.34 18.94
N ILE A 5 -24.69 -27.42 20.26
CA ILE A 5 -24.41 -26.25 21.12
C ILE A 5 -23.07 -25.59 20.74
N LEU A 6 -22.03 -26.39 20.51
CA LEU A 6 -20.73 -25.91 20.04
C LEU A 6 -20.83 -25.22 18.68
N LEU A 7 -21.62 -25.78 17.75
CA LEU A 7 -21.84 -25.20 16.43
C LEU A 7 -22.55 -23.84 16.54
N THR A 8 -23.60 -23.73 17.35
CA THR A 8 -24.34 -22.48 17.56
C THR A 8 -23.47 -21.41 18.22
N LEU A 9 -22.60 -21.79 19.16
CA LEU A 9 -21.68 -20.86 19.83
C LEU A 9 -20.62 -20.32 18.85
N LEU A 10 -20.10 -21.17 17.96
CA LEU A 10 -19.13 -20.78 16.94
C LEU A 10 -19.73 -19.80 15.91
N VAL A 11 -21.00 -20.00 15.54
CA VAL A 11 -21.71 -19.10 14.61
C VAL A 11 -22.03 -17.77 15.29
N ALA A 12 -22.36 -17.76 16.58
CA ALA A 12 -22.64 -16.52 17.31
C ALA A 12 -21.40 -15.62 17.47
N THR A 13 -20.21 -16.19 17.61
CA THR A 13 -18.96 -15.42 17.75
C THR A 13 -18.42 -14.91 16.42
N SER A 14 -18.71 -15.58 15.28
CA SER A 14 -18.30 -15.08 13.96
C SER A 14 -19.09 -13.85 13.49
N LEU A 15 -20.34 -13.69 13.94
CA LEU A 15 -21.19 -12.54 13.60
C LEU A 15 -20.79 -11.22 14.29
N ASN A 16 -19.91 -11.27 15.29
CA ASN A 16 -19.47 -10.09 16.05
C ASN A 16 -18.05 -9.62 15.68
N SER A 17 -17.47 -10.14 14.61
CA SER A 17 -16.15 -9.70 14.14
C SER A 17 -16.26 -8.37 13.40
N LEU A 18 -16.09 -7.26 14.12
CA LEU A 18 -15.80 -5.94 13.55
C LEU A 18 -14.33 -5.90 13.11
N SER A 19 -13.94 -6.80 12.20
CA SER A 19 -12.62 -6.76 11.56
C SER A 19 -12.64 -5.71 10.45
N GLN A 20 -12.73 -4.44 10.83
CA GLN A 20 -12.28 -3.38 9.93
C GLN A 20 -10.80 -3.21 10.22
N ILE A 21 -9.95 -3.73 9.32
CA ILE A 21 -8.52 -3.41 9.33
C ILE A 21 -8.43 -1.89 9.32
N LYS A 22 -8.00 -1.33 10.45
CA LYS A 22 -7.63 0.07 10.50
C LYS A 22 -6.31 0.15 9.76
N ASP A 23 -6.34 0.72 8.58
CA ASP A 23 -5.17 0.93 7.72
C ASP A 23 -4.26 2.01 8.33
N ILE A 24 -3.76 1.75 9.54
CA ILE A 24 -2.82 2.57 10.32
C ILE A 24 -1.39 2.24 9.89
N GLY A 25 -1.14 1.05 9.36
CA GLY A 25 0.15 0.65 8.86
C GLY A 25 0.20 -0.83 8.55
N GLY A 26 1.28 -1.24 7.91
CA GLY A 26 1.47 -2.61 7.51
C GLY A 26 2.77 -2.86 6.78
N ILE A 27 2.96 -4.14 6.47
CA ILE A 27 4.00 -4.65 5.59
C ILE A 27 3.33 -5.58 4.58
N ASP A 28 3.74 -5.50 3.33
CA ASP A 28 3.33 -6.43 2.29
C ASP A 28 4.51 -6.86 1.43
N TYR A 29 4.35 -8.05 0.87
CA TYR A 29 5.23 -8.62 -0.12
C TYR A 29 4.37 -9.03 -1.32
N THR A 30 4.71 -8.52 -2.49
CA THR A 30 4.02 -8.81 -3.75
C THR A 30 5.01 -9.40 -4.73
N THR A 31 4.63 -10.47 -5.42
CA THR A 31 5.41 -11.06 -6.51
C THR A 31 4.52 -11.31 -7.72
N LEU A 32 5.03 -11.00 -8.91
CA LEU A 32 4.40 -11.28 -10.19
C LEU A 32 5.45 -11.98 -11.06
N VAL A 33 5.08 -13.13 -11.61
CA VAL A 33 5.93 -13.89 -12.54
C VAL A 33 5.61 -13.41 -13.95
N GLY A 34 6.63 -12.99 -14.69
CA GLY A 34 6.51 -12.60 -16.09
C GLY A 34 6.28 -13.82 -16.98
N ASP A 35 5.53 -13.64 -18.07
CA ASP A 35 5.39 -14.66 -19.12
C ASP A 35 6.17 -14.22 -20.37
N GLY A 36 6.61 -15.17 -21.20
CA GLY A 36 7.12 -14.88 -22.54
C GLY A 36 8.34 -13.94 -22.64
N GLY A 37 9.14 -13.82 -21.58
CA GLY A 37 10.33 -12.95 -21.55
C GLY A 37 10.13 -11.59 -20.89
N ASP A 38 8.98 -11.38 -20.25
CA ASP A 38 8.78 -10.28 -19.30
C ASP A 38 9.62 -10.47 -18.04
N ALA A 39 9.88 -9.36 -17.33
CA ALA A 39 10.63 -9.38 -16.10
C ALA A 39 9.77 -9.88 -14.94
N ASP A 40 10.37 -10.69 -14.06
CA ASP A 40 9.75 -11.01 -12.79
C ASP A 40 9.82 -9.78 -11.88
N PHE A 41 8.73 -9.55 -11.14
CA PHE A 41 8.59 -8.40 -10.27
C PHE A 41 8.39 -8.87 -8.84
N SER A 42 9.17 -8.34 -7.92
CA SER A 42 8.90 -8.42 -6.49
C SER A 42 8.93 -7.06 -5.84
N ARG A 43 8.06 -6.85 -4.86
CA ARG A 43 8.03 -5.63 -4.06
C ARG A 43 7.82 -5.97 -2.60
N THR A 44 8.68 -5.42 -1.76
CA THR A 44 8.46 -5.31 -0.31
C THR A 44 8.05 -3.89 0.01
N ARG A 45 6.90 -3.70 0.68
CA ARG A 45 6.41 -2.38 1.07
C ARG A 45 6.10 -2.33 2.55
N VAL A 46 6.48 -1.23 3.20
CA VAL A 46 6.12 -0.90 4.57
C VAL A 46 5.45 0.47 4.58
N TRP A 47 4.39 0.64 5.37
CA TRP A 47 3.71 1.92 5.49
C TRP A 47 3.15 2.18 6.88
N ILE A 48 2.93 3.47 7.14
CA ILE A 48 2.24 3.96 8.32
C ILE A 48 1.36 5.16 7.95
N ASN A 49 0.16 5.23 8.51
CA ASN A 49 -0.85 6.26 8.29
C ASN A 49 -1.34 6.81 9.64
N PHE A 50 -1.54 8.11 9.70
CA PHE A 50 -1.99 8.87 10.86
C PHE A 50 -3.30 9.59 10.52
N PRO A 51 -4.45 8.98 10.83
CA PRO A 51 -5.76 9.61 10.62
C PRO A 51 -6.06 10.62 11.74
N ILE A 52 -6.34 11.86 11.36
CA ILE A 52 -6.71 12.97 12.25
C ILE A 52 -8.16 13.35 11.96
N LYS A 53 -9.03 13.30 12.97
CA LYS A 53 -10.43 13.73 12.84
C LYS A 53 -10.50 15.26 12.85
N LEU A 54 -11.09 15.83 11.80
CA LEU A 54 -11.15 17.28 11.61
C LEU A 54 -12.43 17.93 12.16
N ASN A 55 -13.54 17.18 12.21
CA ASN A 55 -14.83 17.73 12.63
C ASN A 55 -15.73 16.68 13.29
N LYS A 56 -16.88 17.13 13.80
CA LYS A 56 -17.92 16.24 14.39
C LYS A 56 -18.57 15.32 13.36
N GLU A 57 -18.48 15.65 12.08
CA GLU A 57 -19.01 14.87 10.95
C GLU A 57 -18.09 13.72 10.51
N ASN A 58 -17.06 13.38 11.29
CA ASN A 58 -16.11 12.29 11.01
C ASN A 58 -15.35 12.45 9.68
N HIS A 59 -15.05 13.69 9.27
CA HIS A 59 -14.07 13.95 8.22
C HIS A 59 -12.67 13.69 8.77
N LEU A 60 -11.81 13.10 7.93
CA LEU A 60 -10.46 12.68 8.30
C LEU A 60 -9.45 13.35 7.39
N LEU A 61 -8.35 13.82 7.98
CA LEU A 61 -7.09 14.06 7.29
C LEU A 61 -6.18 12.87 7.57
N VAL A 62 -5.67 12.22 6.54
CA VAL A 62 -4.81 11.03 6.68
C VAL A 62 -3.44 11.39 6.12
N SER A 63 -2.46 11.53 7.00
CA SER A 63 -1.06 11.71 6.61
C SER A 63 -0.33 10.38 6.75
N GLY A 64 0.53 10.00 5.82
CA GLY A 64 1.24 8.73 5.90
C GLY A 64 2.58 8.74 5.19
N PHE A 65 3.40 7.75 5.51
CA PHE A 65 4.68 7.50 4.85
C PHE A 65 4.72 6.05 4.38
N ARG A 66 5.25 5.84 3.19
CA ARG A 66 5.48 4.51 2.62
C ARG A 66 6.91 4.39 2.13
N TYR A 67 7.49 3.22 2.37
CA TYR A 67 8.74 2.80 1.77
C TYR A 67 8.47 1.54 0.96
N SER A 68 9.03 1.46 -0.24
CA SER A 68 9.03 0.23 -1.02
C SER A 68 10.39 -0.04 -1.63
N ASN A 69 10.73 -1.33 -1.65
CA ASN A 69 11.87 -1.86 -2.38
C ASN A 69 11.30 -2.80 -3.45
N ILE A 70 11.65 -2.52 -4.69
CA ILE A 70 11.17 -3.21 -5.89
C ILE A 70 12.38 -3.88 -6.51
N ASP A 71 12.25 -5.16 -6.80
CA ASP A 71 13.23 -5.92 -7.57
C ASP A 71 12.62 -6.37 -8.89
N LEU A 72 13.38 -6.19 -9.96
CA LEU A 72 13.08 -6.58 -11.33
C LEU A 72 14.11 -7.59 -11.79
N ASP A 73 13.68 -8.82 -12.07
CA ASP A 73 14.54 -9.85 -12.65
C ASP A 73 14.24 -10.01 -14.13
N PHE A 74 15.24 -9.77 -14.97
CA PHE A 74 15.09 -9.79 -16.41
C PHE A 74 15.52 -11.15 -16.97
N ASN A 75 14.55 -11.94 -17.43
CA ASN A 75 14.77 -13.29 -17.96
C ASN A 75 15.38 -13.32 -19.39
N ARG A 76 15.93 -12.20 -19.88
CA ARG A 76 16.55 -12.07 -21.20
C ARG A 76 17.77 -11.14 -21.16
N THR A 77 18.69 -11.35 -22.10
CA THR A 77 19.83 -10.46 -22.31
C THR A 77 19.44 -9.24 -23.13
N PHE A 78 19.92 -8.08 -22.72
CA PHE A 78 19.77 -6.81 -23.44
C PHE A 78 21.13 -6.32 -23.91
N ASP A 79 21.14 -5.53 -24.99
CA ASP A 79 22.35 -4.90 -25.53
C ASP A 79 22.84 -3.70 -24.69
N PHE A 80 22.23 -3.47 -23.53
CA PHE A 80 22.55 -2.40 -22.58
C PHE A 80 22.58 -2.93 -21.14
N ASP A 81 23.28 -2.21 -20.26
CA ASP A 81 23.38 -2.58 -18.85
C ASP A 81 22.05 -2.34 -18.11
N VAL A 82 21.43 -3.43 -17.68
CA VAL A 82 20.18 -3.42 -16.90
C VAL A 82 20.41 -3.49 -15.39
N ASN A 83 21.66 -3.64 -14.92
CA ASN A 83 21.95 -3.71 -13.49
C ASN A 83 21.39 -2.50 -12.71
N PRO A 84 21.46 -1.25 -13.21
CA PRO A 84 20.88 -0.12 -12.51
C PRO A 84 19.35 -0.14 -12.42
N LEU A 85 18.67 -1.01 -13.17
CA LEU A 85 17.21 -1.13 -13.17
C LEU A 85 16.71 -2.29 -12.30
N LYS A 86 17.62 -3.13 -11.77
CA LYS A 86 17.25 -4.33 -11.02
C LYS A 86 16.59 -4.03 -9.69
N THR A 87 17.05 -3.00 -8.98
CA THR A 87 16.52 -2.66 -7.66
C THR A 87 16.17 -1.19 -7.60
N ILE A 88 14.95 -0.89 -7.15
CA ILE A 88 14.42 0.46 -7.02
C ILE A 88 13.88 0.64 -5.60
N HIS A 89 14.37 1.67 -4.92
CA HIS A 89 13.89 2.12 -3.63
C HIS A 89 12.98 3.32 -3.84
N SER A 90 11.79 3.31 -3.25
CA SER A 90 10.85 4.43 -3.34
C SER A 90 10.38 4.85 -1.95
N ILE A 91 10.40 6.17 -1.71
CA ILE A 91 9.83 6.81 -0.53
C ILE A 91 8.67 7.67 -0.99
N GLU A 92 7.52 7.49 -0.36
CA GLU A 92 6.28 8.18 -0.67
C GLU A 92 5.73 8.84 0.59
N TYR A 93 5.38 10.12 0.48
CA TYR A 93 4.57 10.81 1.47
C TYR A 93 3.13 10.84 0.96
N THR A 94 2.15 10.56 1.82
CA THR A 94 0.73 10.58 1.44
C THR A 94 -0.03 11.57 2.30
N LEU A 95 -0.90 12.35 1.66
CA LEU A 95 -1.82 13.27 2.31
C LEU A 95 -3.20 13.11 1.69
N GLY A 96 -4.12 12.50 2.45
CA GLY A 96 -5.50 12.26 2.06
C GLY A 96 -6.51 13.06 2.87
N TYR A 97 -7.56 13.53 2.24
CA TYR A 97 -8.73 14.09 2.90
C TYR A 97 -9.97 13.24 2.58
N THR A 98 -10.60 12.72 3.63
CA THR A 98 -11.81 11.91 3.54
C THR A 98 -12.99 12.64 4.16
N PHE A 99 -14.07 12.82 3.42
CA PHE A 99 -15.33 13.38 3.93
C PHE A 99 -16.51 12.44 3.67
N LEU A 100 -17.54 12.57 4.50
CA LEU A 100 -18.77 11.82 4.38
C LEU A 100 -19.72 12.55 3.44
N LEU A 101 -20.28 11.83 2.48
CA LEU A 101 -21.33 12.35 1.61
C LEU A 101 -22.64 12.48 2.40
N LYS A 102 -23.59 13.26 1.87
CA LYS A 102 -24.85 13.61 2.58
C LYS A 102 -25.68 12.39 2.99
N ASN A 103 -25.56 11.27 2.27
CA ASN A 103 -26.23 10.02 2.57
C ASN A 103 -25.55 9.19 3.68
N LYS A 104 -24.40 9.63 4.22
CA LYS A 104 -23.62 9.03 5.34
C LYS A 104 -23.09 7.60 5.12
N ASP A 105 -23.52 6.91 4.08
CA ASP A 105 -23.02 5.59 3.71
C ASP A 105 -21.79 5.66 2.80
N TRP A 106 -21.63 6.78 2.10
CA TRP A 106 -20.54 6.97 1.15
C TRP A 106 -19.49 7.93 1.71
N ARG A 107 -18.22 7.54 1.55
CA ARG A 107 -17.06 8.41 1.83
C ARG A 107 -16.35 8.71 0.54
N PHE A 108 -16.02 9.98 0.35
CA PHE A 108 -15.14 10.40 -0.72
C PHE A 108 -13.77 10.70 -0.13
N THR A 109 -12.71 10.24 -0.79
CA THR A 109 -11.32 10.51 -0.40
C THR A 109 -10.58 11.09 -1.59
N ALA A 110 -9.97 12.27 -1.40
CA ALA A 110 -8.93 12.79 -2.30
C ALA A 110 -7.56 12.54 -1.65
N GLN A 111 -6.56 12.13 -2.42
CA GLN A 111 -5.21 11.88 -1.90
C GLN A 111 -4.16 12.44 -2.86
N LEU A 112 -3.14 13.06 -2.28
CA LEU A 112 -1.90 13.45 -2.93
C LEU A 112 -0.78 12.57 -2.39
N ALA A 113 0.10 12.09 -3.27
CA ALA A 113 1.16 11.15 -2.90
C ALA A 113 2.45 11.43 -3.70
N PRO A 114 3.21 12.51 -3.38
CA PRO A 114 4.52 12.72 -3.99
C PRO A 114 5.48 11.57 -3.65
N THR A 115 6.19 11.08 -4.67
CA THR A 115 7.06 9.91 -4.58
C THR A 115 8.44 10.21 -5.16
N ILE A 116 9.47 9.80 -4.42
CA ILE A 116 10.86 9.84 -4.86
C ILE A 116 11.34 8.39 -4.99
N SER A 117 11.89 8.05 -6.14
CA SER A 117 12.42 6.71 -6.44
C SER A 117 13.87 6.78 -6.90
N SER A 118 14.70 5.83 -6.46
CA SER A 118 16.11 5.75 -6.84
C SER A 118 16.59 4.30 -6.84
N ASN A 119 17.52 3.98 -7.72
CA ASN A 119 18.24 2.72 -7.76
C ASN A 119 19.49 2.69 -6.86
N LEU A 120 19.76 3.77 -6.11
CA LEU A 120 20.94 3.95 -5.24
C LEU A 120 22.32 3.78 -5.91
N GLU A 121 22.37 3.54 -7.22
CA GLU A 121 23.58 3.50 -8.05
C GLU A 121 24.13 4.91 -8.34
N ALA A 122 23.25 5.92 -8.34
CA ALA A 122 23.60 7.33 -8.56
C ALA A 122 23.03 8.23 -7.44
N LYS A 123 23.69 9.37 -7.18
CA LYS A 123 23.20 10.38 -6.22
C LYS A 123 21.84 10.92 -6.68
N ILE A 124 20.88 11.03 -5.74
CA ILE A 124 19.56 11.62 -5.95
C ILE A 124 19.72 13.02 -6.57
N LYS A 125 19.09 13.26 -7.72
CA LYS A 125 19.04 14.58 -8.36
C LYS A 125 17.62 15.17 -8.23
N PHE A 126 17.53 16.50 -8.26
CA PHE A 126 16.24 17.20 -8.17
C PHE A 126 15.30 16.86 -9.35
N ASP A 127 15.84 16.42 -10.47
CA ASP A 127 15.10 15.99 -11.66
C ASP A 127 14.35 14.66 -11.48
N ASP A 128 14.63 13.91 -10.40
CA ASP A 128 13.99 12.61 -10.10
C ASP A 128 12.66 12.77 -9.32
N LEU A 129 12.20 14.00 -9.08
CA LEU A 129 10.94 14.30 -8.38
C LEU A 129 9.76 14.23 -9.36
N LEU A 130 8.88 13.25 -9.16
CA LEU A 130 7.63 13.13 -9.92
C LEU A 130 6.51 13.92 -9.21
N TRP A 131 5.84 14.80 -9.95
CA TRP A 131 4.73 15.66 -9.50
C TRP A 131 3.38 15.25 -10.09
#